data_AF-Q9AHK0-F1
#
_entry.id   AF-Q9AHK0-F1
#
_cell.length_a   1.000
_cell.length_b   1.000
_cell.length_c   1.000
_cell.angle_alpha   90.00
_cell.angle_beta   90.00
_cell.angle_gamma   90.00
#
_symmetry.space_group_name_H-M   'P 1'
#
loop_
_entity.id
_entity.type
_entity.pdbx_description
1 polymer ?
#
loop_
_entity_poly.entity_id
_entity_poly.type
_entity_poly.pdbx_seq_one_letter_code
_entity_poly.pdbx_strand_id
1 'polypeptide(L)'
;MGILYEEGSRRYLDALSTYMRRRIKQGAQADVTSVKHIPSALALRQRPSIPNERATVGTTTETFNVLRLIFSRLGSPVCPNGHRVAPSLDIAEAMSKSGEEMGQITCPTCGVKFYVPSAEDFAFNSDGACQECGGTGKVRQLDDSKLIADPNLSIEDGAVASWSLPGRNFMP
;
A
#
# COMPACT_ATOMS: atom_id res chain seq x y z
N MET A 1 -11.18 -7.44 27.82
CA MET A 1 -10.62 -6.07 27.94
C MET A 1 -11.26 -5.44 29.16
N GLY A 2 -10.55 -4.60 29.91
CA GLY A 2 -11.08 -4.05 31.16
C GLY A 2 -12.05 -2.87 30.96
N ILE A 3 -12.86 -2.58 31.98
CA ILE A 3 -13.86 -1.49 32.06
C ILE A 3 -13.30 -0.14 31.57
N LEU A 4 -12.06 0.18 31.93
CA LEU A 4 -11.41 1.44 31.53
C LEU A 4 -11.21 1.56 30.01
N TYR A 5 -10.87 0.46 29.33
CA TYR A 5 -10.71 0.48 27.87
C TYR A 5 -12.05 0.66 27.18
N GLU A 6 -13.08 -0.06 27.64
CA GLU A 6 -14.41 -0.01 27.02
C GLU A 6 -15.02 1.39 27.15
N GLU A 7 -14.92 2.00 28.34
CA GLU A 7 -15.38 3.38 28.55
C GLU A 7 -14.52 4.42 27.82
N GLY A 8 -13.20 4.25 27.76
CA GLY A 8 -12.32 5.14 27.00
C GLY A 8 -12.54 5.04 25.49
N SER A 9 -12.78 3.84 24.96
CA SER A 9 -13.09 3.61 23.54
C SER A 9 -14.48 4.12 23.18
N ARG A 10 -15.48 3.97 24.07
CA ARG A 10 -16.82 4.51 23.87
C ARG A 10 -16.80 6.02 23.76
N ARG A 11 -16.11 6.72 24.68
CA ARG A 11 -15.94 8.18 24.63
C ARG A 11 -15.31 8.68 23.34
N TYR A 12 -14.32 7.95 22.81
CA TYR A 12 -13.74 8.25 21.50
C TYR A 12 -14.78 8.16 20.39
N LEU A 13 -15.56 7.07 20.35
CA LEU A 13 -16.59 6.86 19.32
C LEU A 13 -17.75 7.86 19.45
N ASP A 14 -18.11 8.25 20.67
CA ASP A 14 -19.17 9.23 20.96
C ASP A 14 -18.77 10.66 20.55
N ALA A 15 -17.47 10.95 20.44
CA ALA A 15 -16.98 12.23 19.89
C ALA A 15 -17.02 12.29 18.35
N LEU A 16 -17.19 11.16 17.66
CA LEU A 16 -17.24 11.11 16.19
C LEU A 16 -18.60 11.56 15.66
N SER A 17 -18.63 11.98 14.39
CA SER A 17 -19.89 12.33 13.70
C SER A 17 -20.86 11.14 13.63
N THR A 18 -22.16 11.42 13.54
CA THR A 18 -23.21 10.39 13.38
C THR A 18 -22.94 9.46 12.20
N TYR A 19 -22.41 9.99 11.11
CA TYR A 19 -22.02 9.23 9.92
C TYR A 19 -20.88 8.24 10.21
N MET A 20 -19.81 8.68 10.87
CA MET A 20 -18.68 7.82 11.21
C MET A 20 -19.07 6.74 12.22
N ARG A 21 -19.90 7.07 13.22
CA ARG A 21 -20.42 6.10 14.20
C ARG A 21 -21.17 4.93 13.56
N ARG A 22 -21.88 5.17 12.44
CA ARG A 22 -22.63 4.12 11.73
C ARG A 22 -21.72 3.08 11.06
N ARG A 23 -20.46 3.43 10.75
CA ARG A 23 -19.49 2.56 10.08
C ARG A 23 -18.62 1.75 11.04
N ILE A 24 -18.57 2.13 12.31
CA ILE A 24 -17.72 1.49 13.31
C ILE A 24 -18.62 0.68 14.23
N LYS A 25 -18.35 -0.62 14.35
CA LYS A 25 -19.09 -1.50 15.26
C LYS A 25 -18.80 -1.06 16.69
N GLN A 26 -19.77 -0.40 17.33
CA GLN A 26 -19.70 -0.07 18.75
C GLN A 26 -19.60 -1.36 19.57
N GLY A 27 -18.69 -1.38 20.55
CA GLY A 27 -18.58 -2.46 21.52
C GLY A 27 -19.73 -2.47 22.51
N ALA A 28 -19.81 -3.53 23.33
CA ALA A 28 -20.75 -3.58 24.45
C ALA A 28 -20.44 -2.47 25.47
N GLN A 29 -21.49 -1.96 26.13
CA GLN A 29 -21.33 -1.05 27.27
C GLN A 29 -20.66 -1.81 28.43
N ALA A 30 -19.71 -1.16 29.10
CA ALA A 30 -19.04 -1.75 30.25
C ALA A 30 -20.02 -1.92 31.42
N ASP A 31 -19.89 -3.01 32.17
CA ASP A 31 -20.69 -3.26 33.39
C ASP A 31 -20.19 -2.41 34.56
N VAL A 32 -20.51 -1.11 34.52
CA VAL A 32 -20.11 -0.12 35.52
C VAL A 32 -21.14 1.00 35.62
N THR A 33 -21.40 1.47 36.84
CA THR A 33 -22.38 2.55 37.08
C THR A 33 -21.90 3.91 36.59
N SER A 34 -20.62 4.26 36.83
CA SER A 34 -20.04 5.50 36.30
C SER A 34 -18.52 5.46 36.31
N VAL A 35 -17.91 6.10 35.30
CA VAL A 35 -16.47 6.36 35.23
C VAL A 35 -16.27 7.86 35.00
N LYS A 36 -15.54 8.53 35.90
CA LYS A 36 -15.24 9.96 35.83
C LYS A 36 -13.76 10.17 35.47
N HIS A 37 -13.44 11.28 34.80
CA HIS A 37 -12.07 11.70 34.47
C HIS A 37 -11.23 10.74 33.60
N ILE A 38 -11.84 9.81 32.86
CA ILE A 38 -11.11 8.98 31.90
C ILE A 38 -10.98 9.70 30.54
N PRO A 39 -9.77 9.83 29.96
CA PRO A 39 -9.60 10.35 28.62
C PRO A 39 -10.10 9.35 27.57
N SER A 40 -10.27 9.79 26.32
CA SER A 40 -10.48 8.90 25.18
C SER A 40 -9.33 7.90 25.09
N ALA A 41 -9.64 6.61 24.97
CA ALA A 41 -8.64 5.54 24.91
C ALA A 41 -8.77 4.73 23.62
N LEU A 42 -7.62 4.39 23.03
CA LEU A 42 -7.51 3.44 21.94
C LEU A 42 -6.64 2.27 22.43
N ALA A 43 -7.16 1.04 22.41
CA ALA A 43 -6.32 -0.11 22.69
C ALA A 43 -5.65 -0.58 21.42
N LEU A 44 -4.33 -0.58 21.45
CA LEU A 44 -3.51 -1.28 20.50
C LEU A 44 -3.51 -2.76 20.90
N ARG A 45 -4.31 -3.56 20.19
CA ARG A 45 -4.30 -5.01 20.38
C ARG A 45 -3.05 -5.57 19.70
N GLN A 46 -2.31 -6.45 20.38
CA GLN A 46 -1.19 -7.19 19.79
C GLN A 46 -1.61 -8.19 18.70
N ARG A 47 -2.92 -8.39 18.46
CA ARG A 47 -3.34 -9.20 17.31
C ARG A 47 -3.01 -8.40 16.04
N PRO A 48 -2.07 -8.88 15.21
CA PRO A 48 -1.80 -8.20 13.95
C PRO A 48 -3.08 -8.23 13.12
N SER A 49 -3.45 -7.07 12.58
CA SER A 49 -4.35 -7.05 11.42
C SER A 49 -3.77 -8.02 10.41
N ILE A 50 -4.57 -8.94 9.85
CA ILE A 50 -4.08 -9.81 8.78
C ILE A 50 -3.65 -8.86 7.66
N PRO A 51 -2.34 -8.71 7.42
CA PRO A 51 -1.88 -7.76 6.43
C PRO A 51 -2.37 -8.24 5.07
N ASN A 52 -2.83 -7.33 4.22
CA ASN A 52 -3.03 -7.68 2.83
C ASN A 52 -1.66 -7.95 2.18
N GLU A 53 -1.63 -8.56 0.99
CA GLU A 53 -0.38 -8.93 0.33
C GLU A 53 0.57 -7.76 0.01
N ARG A 54 0.04 -6.53 0.01
CA ARG A 54 0.80 -5.29 -0.22
C ARG A 54 1.18 -4.57 1.07
N ALA A 55 0.77 -5.08 2.23
CA ALA A 55 1.06 -4.44 3.50
C ALA A 55 2.52 -4.70 3.87
N THR A 56 3.27 -3.63 4.00
CA THR A 56 4.66 -3.62 4.44
C THR A 56 4.77 -2.90 5.78
N VAL A 57 5.93 -3.04 6.44
CA VAL A 57 6.25 -2.26 7.65
C VAL A 57 6.00 -0.77 7.38
N GLY A 58 6.51 -0.25 6.26
CA GLY A 58 6.38 1.16 5.90
C GLY A 58 4.93 1.64 5.77
N THR A 59 4.02 0.81 5.22
CA THR A 59 2.59 1.18 5.15
C THR A 59 1.90 1.07 6.51
N THR A 60 2.27 0.08 7.33
CA THR A 60 1.65 -0.10 8.66
C THR A 60 2.10 0.94 9.69
N THR A 61 3.32 1.44 9.56
CA THR A 61 3.89 2.48 10.43
C THR A 61 3.68 3.89 9.87
N GLU A 62 3.01 4.03 8.73
CA GLU A 62 2.83 5.29 7.98
C GLU A 62 4.16 5.94 7.51
N THR A 63 5.31 5.31 7.75
CA THR A 63 6.62 5.79 7.33
C THR A 63 6.69 5.94 5.81
N PHE A 64 5.98 5.06 5.08
CA PHE A 64 5.90 5.12 3.63
C PHE A 64 5.35 6.45 3.11
N ASN A 65 4.41 7.08 3.84
CA ASN A 65 3.87 8.38 3.47
C ASN A 65 4.91 9.50 3.53
N VAL A 66 5.80 9.44 4.52
CA VAL A 66 6.90 10.42 4.62
C VAL A 66 7.92 10.18 3.51
N LEU A 67 8.27 8.92 3.25
CA LEU A 67 9.24 8.58 2.21
C LEU A 67 8.78 9.05 0.82
N ARG A 68 7.57 8.71 0.39
CA ARG A 68 7.07 9.13 -0.93
C ARG A 68 7.07 10.66 -1.12
N LEU A 69 6.79 11.40 -0.04
CA LEU A 69 6.87 12.87 -0.05
C LEU A 69 8.31 13.38 -0.18
N ILE A 70 9.26 12.74 0.50
CA ILE A 70 10.70 13.07 0.38
C ILE A 70 11.17 12.84 -1.06
N PHE A 71 10.86 11.69 -1.66
CA PHE A 71 11.26 11.39 -3.04
C PHE A 71 10.66 12.37 -4.05
N SER A 72 9.40 12.75 -3.86
CA SER A 72 8.72 13.71 -4.73
C SER A 72 9.22 15.15 -4.59
N ARG A 73 9.54 15.61 -3.38
CA ARG A 73 9.88 17.02 -3.10
C ARG A 73 11.38 17.31 -3.07
N LEU A 74 12.18 16.33 -2.65
CA LEU A 74 13.63 16.47 -2.44
C LEU A 74 14.45 15.62 -3.43
N GLY A 75 13.77 14.96 -4.38
CA GLY A 75 14.40 14.16 -5.41
C GLY A 75 15.08 15.00 -6.50
N SER A 76 15.84 14.32 -7.35
CA SER A 76 16.45 14.91 -8.55
C SER A 76 15.77 14.37 -9.81
N PRO A 77 14.71 15.05 -10.30
CA PRO A 77 13.95 14.60 -11.45
C PRO A 77 14.78 14.73 -12.73
N VAL A 78 14.46 13.90 -13.72
CA VAL A 78 15.12 13.91 -15.04
C VAL A 78 14.16 14.53 -16.03
N CYS A 79 14.59 15.57 -16.73
CA CYS A 79 13.76 16.18 -17.76
C CYS A 79 13.66 15.27 -19.00
N PRO A 80 12.69 15.49 -19.91
CA PRO A 80 12.55 14.70 -21.13
C PRO A 80 13.79 14.69 -22.05
N ASN A 81 14.64 15.71 -21.93
CA ASN A 81 15.91 15.81 -22.66
C ASN A 81 17.09 15.13 -21.94
N GLY A 82 16.85 14.41 -20.84
CA GLY A 82 17.85 13.62 -20.12
C GLY A 82 18.65 14.36 -19.04
N HIS A 83 18.42 15.66 -18.82
CA HIS A 83 19.12 16.41 -17.78
C HIS A 83 18.55 16.11 -16.39
N ARG A 84 19.42 15.73 -15.45
CA ARG A 84 19.05 15.56 -14.03
C ARG A 84 19.05 16.92 -13.34
N VAL A 85 17.89 17.35 -12.89
CA VAL A 85 17.72 18.61 -12.16
C VAL A 85 18.07 18.38 -10.69
N ALA A 86 18.96 19.19 -10.13
CA ALA A 86 19.33 19.10 -8.72
C ALA A 86 18.11 19.44 -7.82
N PRO A 87 18.05 18.91 -6.58
CA PRO A 87 16.96 19.25 -5.67
C PRO A 87 16.91 20.75 -5.40
N SER A 88 15.75 21.37 -5.57
CA SER A 88 15.53 22.79 -5.27
C SER A 88 14.17 23.02 -4.62
N LEU A 89 13.98 24.19 -4.00
CA LEU A 89 12.69 24.59 -3.43
C LEU A 89 11.60 24.70 -4.51
N ASP A 90 11.96 25.04 -5.75
CA ASP A 90 11.01 25.14 -6.86
C ASP A 90 10.25 23.83 -7.10
N ILE A 91 10.89 22.67 -6.87
CA ILE A 91 10.27 21.35 -6.99
C ILE A 91 9.18 21.19 -5.92
N ALA A 92 9.47 21.55 -4.68
CA ALA A 92 8.53 21.46 -3.57
C ALA A 92 7.37 22.46 -3.71
N GLU A 93 7.66 23.67 -4.21
CA GLU A 93 6.66 24.71 -4.48
C GLU A 93 5.76 24.33 -5.65
N ALA A 94 6.30 23.77 -6.73
CA ALA A 94 5.51 23.28 -7.86
C ALA A 94 4.46 22.23 -7.43
N MET A 95 4.80 21.38 -6.46
CA MET A 95 3.88 20.39 -5.89
C MET A 95 2.82 20.97 -4.96
N SER A 96 2.99 22.22 -4.53
CA SER A 96 2.02 22.94 -3.70
C SER A 96 1.00 23.73 -4.53
N LYS A 97 1.21 23.83 -5.85
CA LYS A 97 0.27 24.45 -6.79
C LYS A 97 -0.93 23.56 -7.05
N SER A 98 -2.01 24.14 -7.56
CA SER A 98 -3.24 23.44 -7.94
C SER A 98 -3.53 23.57 -9.43
N GLY A 99 -4.31 22.63 -9.98
CA GLY A 99 -4.68 22.62 -11.40
C GLY A 99 -3.53 22.21 -12.32
N GLU A 100 -3.51 22.76 -13.53
CA GLU A 100 -2.58 22.37 -14.61
C GLU A 100 -1.11 22.72 -14.33
N GLU A 101 -0.86 23.62 -13.38
CA GLU A 101 0.49 24.02 -12.94
C GLU A 101 1.08 23.09 -11.88
N MET A 102 0.29 22.18 -11.32
CA MET A 102 0.74 21.27 -10.26
C MET A 102 1.89 20.39 -10.79
N GLY A 103 3.03 20.45 -10.11
CA GLY A 103 4.23 19.68 -10.46
C GLY A 103 4.95 20.15 -11.71
N GLN A 104 4.57 21.27 -12.33
CA GLN A 104 5.27 21.77 -13.52
C GLN A 104 6.51 22.61 -13.12
N ILE A 105 7.68 22.22 -13.61
CA ILE A 105 8.93 23.00 -13.48
C ILE A 105 9.59 23.23 -14.84
N THR A 106 10.50 24.19 -14.89
CA THR A 106 11.34 24.44 -16.07
C THR A 106 12.75 23.90 -15.82
N CYS A 107 13.27 23.08 -16.73
CA CYS A 107 14.63 22.57 -16.63
C CYS A 107 15.65 23.73 -16.73
N PRO A 108 16.56 23.90 -15.74
CA PRO A 108 17.53 25.00 -15.75
C PRO A 108 18.58 24.86 -16.86
N THR A 109 18.77 23.66 -17.42
CA THR A 109 19.79 23.40 -18.44
C THR A 109 19.29 23.63 -19.87
N CYS A 110 18.05 23.23 -20.18
CA CYS A 110 17.53 23.26 -21.56
C CYS A 110 16.21 24.04 -21.71
N GLY A 111 15.66 24.59 -20.63
CA GLY A 111 14.45 25.42 -20.67
C GLY A 111 13.13 24.68 -20.94
N VAL A 112 13.15 23.35 -21.10
CA VAL A 112 11.91 22.58 -21.28
C VAL A 112 11.05 22.61 -20.01
N LYS A 113 9.75 22.84 -20.16
CA LYS A 113 8.78 22.66 -19.09
C LYS A 113 8.36 21.21 -19.01
N PHE A 114 8.36 20.63 -17.82
CA PHE A 114 7.97 19.24 -17.62
C PHE A 114 7.38 19.04 -16.23
N TYR A 115 6.67 17.92 -16.06
CA TYR A 115 6.06 17.52 -14.80
C TYR A 115 7.05 16.67 -14.00
N VAL A 116 7.25 17.05 -12.74
CA VAL A 116 8.02 16.25 -11.79
C VAL A 116 7.15 15.13 -11.19
N PRO A 117 7.75 14.00 -10.77
CA PRO A 117 7.00 12.91 -10.16
C PRO A 117 6.35 13.30 -8.83
N SER A 118 5.06 13.08 -8.73
CA SER A 118 4.24 13.23 -7.53
C SER A 118 4.56 12.16 -6.49
N ALA A 119 4.01 12.31 -5.28
CA ALA A 119 4.13 11.30 -4.25
C ALA A 119 3.41 9.98 -4.59
N GLU A 120 2.42 10.00 -5.50
CA GLU A 120 1.72 8.78 -5.94
C GLU A 120 2.53 7.99 -6.97
N ASP A 121 3.39 8.65 -7.75
CA ASP A 121 4.32 7.99 -8.67
C ASP A 121 5.36 7.13 -7.93
N PHE A 122 5.59 7.40 -6.64
CA PHE A 122 6.43 6.58 -5.77
C PHE A 122 5.63 5.59 -4.90
N ALA A 123 4.31 5.54 -5.07
CA ALA A 123 3.43 4.69 -4.28
C ALA A 123 3.22 3.32 -4.96
N PHE A 124 3.86 2.27 -4.45
CA PHE A 124 3.72 0.90 -4.99
C PHE A 124 2.30 0.36 -4.90
N ASN A 125 1.45 0.94 -4.05
CA ASN A 125 0.05 0.58 -3.87
C ASN A 125 -0.93 1.51 -4.63
N SER A 126 -0.40 2.38 -5.50
CA SER A 126 -1.13 3.36 -6.31
C SER A 126 -0.49 3.45 -7.71
N ASP A 127 -0.35 4.65 -8.28
CA ASP A 127 0.19 4.89 -9.63
C ASP A 127 1.64 4.41 -9.81
N GLY A 128 2.46 4.46 -8.75
CA GLY A 128 3.83 3.94 -8.72
C GLY A 128 3.93 2.41 -8.67
N ALA A 129 2.84 1.66 -8.82
CA ALA A 129 2.86 0.21 -8.85
C ALA A 129 3.62 -0.32 -10.07
N CYS A 130 4.51 -1.28 -9.83
CA CYS A 130 5.16 -2.02 -10.91
C CYS A 130 4.10 -2.72 -11.79
N GLN A 131 4.19 -2.52 -13.11
CA GLN A 131 3.23 -3.06 -14.08
C GLN A 131 3.21 -4.59 -14.14
N GLU A 132 4.31 -5.25 -13.77
CA GLU A 132 4.42 -6.71 -13.83
C GLU A 132 3.87 -7.40 -12.57
N CYS A 133 4.24 -6.91 -11.39
CA CYS A 133 3.81 -7.51 -10.11
C CYS A 133 2.61 -6.78 -9.46
N GLY A 134 2.12 -5.69 -10.05
CA GLY A 134 1.07 -4.86 -9.47
C GLY A 134 1.43 -4.28 -8.10
N GLY A 135 2.72 -4.03 -7.85
CA GLY A 135 3.21 -3.50 -6.57
C GLY A 135 3.31 -4.51 -5.43
N THR A 136 3.18 -5.81 -5.69
CA THR A 136 3.36 -6.87 -4.68
C THR A 136 4.82 -7.28 -4.47
N GLY A 137 5.71 -6.91 -5.41
CA GLY A 137 7.11 -7.32 -5.42
C GLY A 137 7.35 -8.81 -5.74
N LYS A 138 6.29 -9.55 -6.12
CA LYS A 138 6.36 -10.98 -6.46
C LYS A 138 5.53 -11.26 -7.71
N VAL A 139 6.02 -12.12 -8.60
CA VAL A 139 5.30 -12.55 -9.80
C VAL A 139 4.93 -14.03 -9.72
N ARG A 140 3.67 -14.31 -10.06
CA ARG A 140 3.06 -15.62 -10.34
C ARG A 140 3.62 -16.27 -11.61
N GLN A 141 4.70 -17.04 -11.57
CA GLN A 141 5.15 -17.79 -12.76
C GLN A 141 4.96 -19.30 -12.61
N LEU A 142 4.76 -19.97 -13.73
CA LEU A 142 4.77 -21.43 -13.80
C LEU A 142 6.21 -21.91 -13.60
N ASP A 143 6.35 -23.00 -12.87
CA ASP A 143 7.62 -23.66 -12.62
C ASP A 143 7.63 -24.95 -13.44
N ASP A 144 8.39 -24.95 -14.53
CA ASP A 144 8.44 -26.06 -15.48
C ASP A 144 8.86 -27.37 -14.80
N SER A 145 9.70 -27.30 -13.76
CA SER A 145 10.13 -28.48 -12.99
C SER A 145 9.01 -29.11 -12.15
N LYS A 146 7.99 -28.31 -11.80
CA LYS A 146 6.78 -28.83 -11.11
C LYS A 146 5.72 -29.27 -12.10
N LEU A 147 5.79 -28.79 -13.34
CA LEU A 147 4.86 -29.13 -14.40
C LEU A 147 5.26 -30.45 -15.07
N ILE A 148 6.56 -30.63 -15.31
CA ILE A 148 7.19 -31.85 -15.83
C ILE A 148 7.97 -32.49 -14.68
N ALA A 149 7.34 -33.43 -13.98
CA ALA A 149 7.92 -34.04 -12.78
C ALA A 149 9.14 -34.92 -13.10
N ASP A 150 9.12 -35.60 -14.25
CA ASP A 150 10.26 -36.36 -14.79
C ASP A 150 10.36 -36.14 -16.30
N PRO A 151 11.40 -35.44 -16.78
CA PRO A 151 11.62 -35.20 -18.21
C PRO A 151 11.90 -36.47 -19.03
N ASN A 152 12.19 -37.60 -18.37
CA ASN A 152 12.50 -38.86 -19.06
C ASN A 152 11.26 -39.74 -19.28
N LEU A 153 10.12 -39.39 -18.69
CA LEU A 153 8.85 -40.08 -18.95
C LEU A 153 8.25 -39.59 -20.27
N SER A 154 7.54 -40.48 -20.96
CA SER A 154 6.71 -40.06 -22.08
C SER A 154 5.48 -39.30 -21.58
N ILE A 155 4.80 -38.60 -22.49
CA ILE A 155 3.53 -37.92 -22.16
C ILE A 155 2.48 -38.94 -21.70
N GLU A 156 2.44 -40.12 -22.32
CA GLU A 156 1.53 -41.22 -21.96
C GLU A 156 1.85 -41.81 -20.58
N ASP A 157 3.14 -41.85 -20.22
CA ASP A 157 3.62 -42.34 -18.91
C ASP A 157 3.45 -41.30 -17.78
N GLY A 158 2.81 -40.17 -18.06
CA GLY A 158 2.49 -39.17 -17.03
C GLY A 158 3.59 -38.15 -16.76
N ALA A 159 4.42 -37.81 -17.76
CA ALA A 159 5.42 -36.75 -17.61
C ALA A 159 4.84 -35.41 -17.11
N VAL A 160 3.60 -35.08 -17.51
CA VAL A 160 2.90 -33.85 -17.10
C VAL A 160 2.08 -34.08 -15.84
N ALA A 161 2.60 -33.67 -14.69
CA ALA A 161 2.02 -33.96 -13.39
C ALA A 161 0.61 -33.36 -13.16
N SER A 162 0.28 -32.28 -13.89
CA SER A 162 -1.01 -31.59 -13.75
C SER A 162 -2.20 -32.32 -14.40
N TRP A 163 -1.95 -33.31 -15.27
CA TRP A 163 -2.99 -34.03 -16.03
C TRP A 163 -3.56 -35.24 -15.27
N SER A 164 -2.89 -35.69 -14.23
CA SER A 164 -3.28 -36.82 -13.38
C SER A 164 -3.78 -36.39 -12.00
N LEU A 165 -4.31 -35.17 -11.87
CA LEU A 165 -4.81 -34.65 -10.60
C LEU A 165 -6.18 -35.27 -10.23
N PRO A 166 -6.43 -35.58 -8.95
CA PRO A 166 -7.71 -36.16 -8.52
C PRO A 166 -8.91 -35.33 -8.99
N GLY A 167 -9.81 -35.94 -9.77
CA GLY A 167 -11.01 -35.29 -10.31
C GLY A 167 -10.83 -34.54 -11.63
N ARG A 168 -9.64 -34.56 -12.24
CA ARG A 168 -9.36 -34.02 -13.58
C ARG A 168 -8.42 -34.97 -14.34
N ASN A 169 -9.00 -35.98 -14.99
CA ASN A 169 -8.24 -36.82 -15.92
C ASN A 169 -8.39 -36.23 -17.33
N PHE A 170 -7.48 -35.34 -17.68
CA PHE A 170 -7.30 -34.88 -19.06
C PHE A 170 -6.14 -35.66 -19.68
N MET A 171 -6.33 -36.97 -19.83
CA MET A 171 -5.50 -37.79 -20.72
C MET A 171 -6.21 -37.87 -22.07
N PRO A 172 -5.52 -37.68 -23.21
CA PRO A 172 -6.02 -38.18 -24.48
C PRO A 172 -6.11 -39.72 -24.47
#